data_AF-A0A1H2TYG1-F1
#
_entry.id   AF-A0A1H2TYG1-F1
#
_cell.length_a   1.000
_cell.length_b   1.000
_cell.length_c   1.000
_cell.angle_alpha   90.00
_cell.angle_beta   90.00
_cell.angle_gamma   90.00
#
_symmetry.space_group_name_H-M   'P 1'
#
loop_
_entity.id
_entity.type
_entity.pdbx_description
1 polymer ?
#
loop_
_entity_poly.entity_id
_entity_poly.type
_entity_poly.pdbx_seq_one_letter_code
_entity_poly.pdbx_strand_id
1 'polypeptide(L)'
;MRRYIETIPSEAGKVVAVMILAGLSGCAVYGVDRDRHHEQRGHGGVPEGHMPPPGECRIWYPDTPPGQQPPPGDCSRLRHDVPPGARLIRG
;
A
#
# COMPACT_ATOMS: atom_id res chain seq x y z
N MET A 1 16.19 58.76 -32.39
CA MET A 1 16.28 59.02 -30.94
C MET A 1 15.87 57.77 -30.18
N ARG A 2 16.75 57.35 -29.27
CA ARG A 2 16.71 56.28 -28.25
C ARG A 2 15.47 55.36 -28.17
N ARG A 3 15.69 54.06 -28.40
CA ARG A 3 14.89 52.98 -27.81
C ARG A 3 14.99 53.12 -26.29
N TYR A 4 13.86 53.36 -25.63
CA TYR A 4 13.74 53.32 -24.18
C TYR A 4 13.76 51.84 -23.77
N ILE A 5 14.97 51.32 -23.56
CA ILE A 5 15.15 50.03 -22.91
C ILE A 5 14.82 50.31 -21.44
N GLU A 6 13.58 50.02 -21.03
CA GLU A 6 13.22 50.04 -19.62
C GLU A 6 13.96 48.92 -18.92
N THR A 7 15.03 49.34 -18.24
CA THR A 7 15.81 48.57 -17.28
C THR A 7 14.88 48.02 -16.20
N ILE A 8 14.45 46.76 -16.33
CA ILE A 8 13.86 46.02 -15.22
C ILE A 8 14.96 45.85 -14.16
N PRO A 9 14.80 46.31 -12.90
CA PRO A 9 15.80 46.11 -11.87
C PRO A 9 16.03 44.60 -11.65
N SER A 10 17.30 44.17 -11.68
CA SER A 10 17.75 42.77 -11.67
C SER A 10 17.18 41.92 -10.52
N GLU A 11 16.79 42.56 -9.43
CA GLU A 11 16.24 41.88 -8.25
C GLU A 11 14.81 41.38 -8.51
N ALA A 12 14.00 42.16 -9.24
CA ALA A 12 12.65 41.75 -9.63
C ALA A 12 12.69 40.58 -10.63
N GLY A 13 13.67 40.56 -11.53
CA GLY A 13 13.87 39.46 -12.47
C GLY A 13 14.19 38.12 -11.79
N LYS A 14 15.01 38.15 -10.73
CA LYS A 14 15.32 36.95 -9.93
C LYS A 14 14.10 36.47 -9.15
N VAL A 15 13.35 37.38 -8.53
CA VAL A 15 12.14 37.04 -7.76
C VAL A 15 11.08 36.44 -8.68
N VAL A 16 10.85 37.01 -9.86
CA VAL A 16 9.90 36.47 -10.84
C VAL A 16 10.34 35.09 -11.33
N ALA A 17 11.62 34.88 -11.62
CA ALA A 17 12.14 33.56 -12.01
C ALA A 17 11.98 32.50 -10.90
N VAL A 18 12.24 32.86 -9.64
CA VAL A 18 12.06 31.95 -8.48
C VAL A 18 10.58 31.61 -8.27
N MET A 19 9.67 32.58 -8.41
CA MET A 19 8.23 32.36 -8.29
C MET A 19 7.66 31.46 -9.40
N ILE A 20 8.19 31.60 -10.63
CA ILE A 20 7.82 30.73 -11.77
C ILE A 20 8.34 29.30 -11.56
N LEU A 21 9.57 29.12 -11.06
CA LEU A 21 10.14 27.80 -10.79
C LEU A 21 9.46 27.08 -9.61
N ALA A 22 9.04 27.82 -8.57
CA ALA A 22 8.33 27.24 -7.42
C ALA A 22 6.85 26.91 -7.72
N GLY A 23 6.21 27.66 -8.62
CA GLY A 23 4.78 27.53 -8.95
C GLY A 23 4.39 26.31 -9.79
N LEU A 24 5.34 25.61 -10.41
CA LEU A 24 5.07 24.40 -11.21
C LEU A 24 4.95 23.11 -10.38
N SER A 25 5.00 23.19 -9.04
CA SER A 25 4.92 22.03 -8.14
C SER A 25 3.50 21.69 -7.65
N GLY A 26 2.47 22.35 -8.17
CA GLY A 26 1.11 22.32 -7.62
C GLY A 26 0.06 21.65 -8.50
N CYS A 27 0.15 20.34 -8.76
CA CYS A 27 -1.00 19.54 -9.19
C CYS A 27 -0.94 18.13 -8.58
N ALA A 28 -1.87 17.87 -7.66
CA ALA A 28 -2.24 16.58 -7.06
C ALA A 28 -1.12 15.82 -6.32
N VAL A 29 -0.94 16.12 -5.03
CA VAL A 29 -0.55 15.07 -4.07
C VAL A 29 -1.82 14.25 -3.82
N TYR A 30 -2.06 13.25 -4.66
CA TYR A 30 -2.95 12.15 -4.28
C TYR A 30 -2.39 11.58 -2.98
N GLY A 31 -3.20 11.53 -1.94
CA GLY A 31 -2.85 10.90 -0.68
C GLY A 31 -2.27 9.53 -0.99
N VAL A 32 -0.97 9.37 -0.75
CA VAL A 32 -0.37 8.05 -0.79
C VAL A 32 -0.75 7.43 0.54
N ASP A 33 -1.86 6.68 0.56
CA ASP A 33 -2.15 5.72 1.62
C ASP A 33 -0.93 4.80 1.78
N ARG A 34 -0.06 5.16 2.72
CA ARG A 34 1.18 4.46 3.05
C ARG A 34 0.97 3.41 4.14
N ASP A 35 -0.25 2.93 4.30
CA ASP A 35 -0.55 1.83 5.22
C ASP A 35 -0.46 0.45 4.54
N ARG A 36 0.57 0.24 3.71
CA ARG A 36 0.90 -1.07 3.11
C ARG A 36 2.16 -1.73 3.65
N HIS A 37 2.68 -1.27 4.80
CA HIS A 37 3.93 -1.79 5.36
C HIS A 37 3.81 -2.59 6.66
N HIS A 38 2.61 -2.78 7.23
CA HIS A 38 2.47 -3.51 8.50
C HIS A 38 1.83 -4.91 8.39
N GLU A 39 1.21 -5.29 7.28
CA GLU A 39 0.46 -6.56 7.19
C GLU A 39 1.25 -7.74 6.57
N GLN A 40 2.55 -7.59 6.28
CA GLN A 40 3.37 -8.64 5.64
C GLN A 40 4.37 -9.32 6.57
N ARG A 41 4.12 -9.33 7.89
CA ARG A 41 4.86 -10.22 8.81
C ARG A 41 4.24 -11.61 8.93
N GLY A 42 3.18 -11.85 8.16
CA GLY A 42 2.49 -13.12 8.08
C GLY A 42 3.22 -14.16 7.24
N HIS A 43 3.30 -15.39 7.74
CA HIS A 43 3.78 -16.54 6.96
C HIS A 43 2.94 -16.69 5.67
N GLY A 44 3.56 -16.40 4.52
CA GLY A 44 2.91 -16.53 3.21
C GLY A 44 1.74 -15.57 2.97
N GLY A 45 1.62 -14.46 3.68
CA GLY A 45 0.51 -13.49 3.51
C GLY A 45 -0.72 -13.78 4.37
N VAL A 46 -0.59 -14.55 5.44
CA VAL A 46 -1.60 -14.69 6.50
C VAL A 46 -1.18 -13.83 7.69
N PRO A 47 -1.91 -12.78 8.09
CA PRO A 47 -1.55 -11.97 9.26
C PRO A 47 -1.39 -12.84 10.52
N GLU A 48 -0.43 -12.51 11.39
CA GLU A 48 -0.02 -13.34 12.53
C GLU A 48 -1.19 -13.72 13.46
N GLY A 49 -2.06 -12.76 13.78
CA GLY A 49 -3.27 -12.99 14.58
C GLY A 49 -4.37 -13.82 13.92
N HIS A 50 -4.18 -14.24 12.66
CA HIS A 50 -5.15 -15.03 11.88
C HIS A 50 -4.63 -16.45 11.57
N MET A 51 -3.44 -16.81 12.04
CA MET A 51 -2.98 -18.18 12.00
C MET A 51 -3.88 -19.07 12.87
N PRO A 52 -4.16 -20.32 12.46
CA PRO A 52 -4.78 -21.30 13.34
C PRO A 52 -3.90 -21.56 14.58
N PRO A 53 -4.49 -22.01 15.70
CA PRO A 53 -3.72 -22.37 16.88
C PRO A 53 -2.82 -23.58 16.60
N PRO A 54 -1.76 -23.78 17.42
CA PRO A 54 -0.84 -24.90 17.25
C PRO A 54 -1.56 -26.25 17.21
N GLY A 55 -1.26 -27.05 16.19
CA GLY A 55 -1.85 -28.39 16.00
C GLY A 55 -3.14 -28.41 15.19
N GLU A 56 -3.72 -27.26 14.88
CA GLU A 56 -4.87 -27.15 13.98
C GLU A 56 -4.46 -26.68 12.58
N CYS A 57 -5.36 -26.95 11.62
CA CYS A 57 -5.22 -26.45 10.27
C CYS A 57 -6.39 -25.52 9.93
N ARG A 58 -6.20 -24.67 8.93
CA ARG A 58 -7.22 -23.77 8.42
C ARG A 58 -7.14 -23.71 6.90
N ILE A 59 -8.29 -23.67 6.24
CA ILE A 59 -8.35 -23.37 4.81
C ILE A 59 -8.28 -21.85 4.67
N TRP A 60 -7.30 -21.36 3.91
CA TRP A 60 -7.07 -19.94 3.67
C TRP A 60 -7.35 -19.58 2.22
N TYR A 61 -8.22 -18.60 2.01
CA TYR A 61 -8.53 -18.04 0.70
C TYR A 61 -7.79 -16.71 0.52
N PRO A 62 -6.83 -16.57 -0.42
CA PRO A 62 -6.07 -15.33 -0.60
C PRO A 62 -6.93 -14.10 -0.87
N ASP A 63 -8.05 -14.28 -1.58
CA ASP A 63 -8.95 -13.18 -1.98
C ASP A 63 -10.06 -12.89 -0.96
N THR A 64 -10.08 -13.59 0.18
CA THR A 64 -11.09 -13.40 1.24
C THR A 64 -10.51 -12.58 2.39
N PRO A 65 -11.22 -11.54 2.88
CA PRO A 65 -10.76 -10.76 4.02
C PRO A 65 -10.52 -11.62 5.27
N PRO A 66 -9.50 -11.35 6.10
CA PRO A 66 -9.13 -12.20 7.23
C PRO A 66 -10.26 -12.51 8.22
N GLY A 67 -11.17 -11.57 8.47
CA GLY A 67 -12.33 -11.74 9.36
C GLY A 67 -13.49 -12.55 8.76
N GLN A 68 -13.46 -12.87 7.47
CA GLN A 68 -14.46 -13.68 6.77
C GLN A 68 -13.96 -15.10 6.45
N GLN A 69 -12.72 -15.40 6.81
CA GLN A 69 -12.11 -16.70 6.61
C GLN A 69 -12.82 -17.77 7.47
N PRO A 70 -12.95 -19.01 6.98
CA PRO A 70 -13.55 -20.10 7.76
C PRO A 70 -12.77 -20.35 9.06
N PRO A 71 -13.39 -20.97 10.08
CA PRO A 71 -12.70 -21.30 11.32
C PRO A 71 -11.61 -22.35 11.08
N PRO A 72 -10.62 -22.45 11.99
CA PRO A 72 -9.72 -23.60 12.07
C PRO A 72 -10.46 -24.94 12.30
N GLY A 73 -9.77 -26.04 12.05
CA GLY A 73 -10.28 -27.39 12.32
C GLY A 73 -9.20 -28.47 12.19
N ASP A 74 -9.66 -29.73 12.24
CA ASP A 74 -8.78 -30.89 12.19
C ASP A 74 -8.01 -30.97 10.86
N CYS A 75 -6.68 -31.13 10.98
CA CYS A 75 -5.80 -31.21 9.82
C CYS A 75 -6.06 -32.42 8.93
N SER A 76 -6.45 -33.57 9.50
CA SER A 76 -6.67 -34.80 8.72
C SER A 76 -7.91 -34.66 7.85
N ARG A 77 -8.97 -34.07 8.40
CA ARG A 77 -10.19 -33.72 7.67
C ARG A 77 -9.92 -32.67 6.59
N LEU A 78 -9.38 -31.51 6.98
CA LEU A 78 -9.25 -30.37 6.05
C LEU A 78 -8.29 -30.62 4.90
N ARG A 79 -7.31 -31.52 5.04
CA ARG A 79 -6.37 -31.84 3.96
C ARG A 79 -7.03 -32.49 2.75
N HIS A 80 -8.19 -33.13 2.94
CA HIS A 80 -8.96 -33.73 1.85
C HIS A 80 -9.98 -32.76 1.21
N ASP A 81 -10.27 -31.63 1.88
CA ASP A 81 -11.36 -30.72 1.54
C ASP A 81 -10.87 -29.36 1.04
N VAL A 82 -9.60 -29.23 0.62
CA VAL A 82 -9.03 -27.95 0.16
C VAL A 82 -9.57 -27.58 -1.23
N PRO A 83 -10.36 -26.49 -1.38
CA PRO A 83 -10.91 -26.13 -2.68
C PRO A 83 -9.87 -25.47 -3.60
N PRO A 84 -10.10 -25.44 -4.92
CA PRO A 84 -9.24 -24.73 -5.86
C PRO A 84 -9.08 -23.26 -5.47
N GLY A 85 -7.86 -22.74 -5.56
CA GLY A 85 -7.55 -21.35 -5.18
C GLY A 85 -7.43 -21.12 -3.67
N ALA A 86 -7.75 -22.11 -2.84
CA ALA A 86 -7.46 -22.08 -1.41
C ALA A 86 -6.17 -22.83 -1.09
N ARG A 87 -5.65 -22.61 0.12
CA ARG A 87 -4.48 -23.32 0.64
C ARG A 87 -4.71 -23.76 2.08
N LEU A 88 -4.15 -24.91 2.44
CA LEU A 88 -4.15 -25.37 3.83
C LEU A 88 -2.98 -24.73 4.58
N ILE A 89 -3.27 -23.97 5.63
CA ILE A 89 -2.28 -23.42 6.55
C ILE A 89 -2.33 -24.20 7.87
N ARG A 90 -1.18 -24.29 8.55
CA ARG A 90 -0.99 -25.02 9.81
C ARG A 90 -0.43 -24.08 10.86
N GLY A 91 -0.93 -24.22 12.08
CA GLY A 91 -0.47 -23.51 13.28
C GLY A 91 0.65 -24.24 14.01
#